data_AF-A0A7U9EN91-F1
#
_entry.id   AF-A0A7U9EN91-F1
#
_cell.length_a   1.000
_cell.length_b   1.000
_cell.length_c   1.000
_cell.angle_alpha   90.00
_cell.angle_beta   90.00
_cell.angle_gamma   90.00
#
_symmetry.space_group_name_H-M   'P 1'
#
loop_
_entity.id
_entity.type
_entity.pdbx_description
1 polymer ?
#
loop_
_entity_poly.entity_id
_entity_poly.type
_entity_poly.pdbx_seq_one_letter_code
_entity_poly.pdbx_strand_id
1 'polypeptide(L)'
;MDVISKFKERHGNKVEISLLEFPLPAISLSLDYLKKISTMISNHNLEVFCEFTVQLSNKDWSCLLSQTLDTVAEHNKLHYPPIGMKLRTGGVSADMFPSVQQIADFIIGCRDRKIPLKFTAGLHHPIRMYRDEVKTKMHGFLNVFFAGILAHSCNLDRETIISTLSDEQPLNFFFDDNGLGWKEYRVTKDKVKELRKTFLRSYGSCSFDEPRNELRELNIFREGVH
;
A
#
# COMPACT_ATOMS: atom_id res chain seq x y z
N MET A 1 -0.83 -1.55 25.10
CA MET A 1 -0.98 -0.39 26.00
C MET A 1 0.33 -0.07 26.71
N ASP A 2 0.86 -0.99 27.50
CA ASP A 2 2.04 -0.75 28.35
C ASP A 2 3.34 -0.44 27.55
N VAL A 3 3.51 -1.05 26.38
CA VAL A 3 4.74 -0.90 25.57
C VAL A 3 4.90 0.49 24.95
N ILE A 4 3.82 1.10 24.45
CA ILE A 4 3.87 2.43 23.80
C ILE A 4 4.17 3.51 24.84
N SER A 5 3.47 3.48 25.97
CA SER A 5 3.71 4.41 27.08
C SER A 5 5.11 4.24 27.65
N LYS A 6 5.55 3.01 27.92
CA LYS A 6 6.92 2.72 28.39
C LYS A 6 7.99 3.17 27.39
N PHE A 7 7.75 3.05 26.09
CA PHE A 7 8.68 3.52 25.07
C PHE A 7 8.77 5.05 25.06
N LYS A 8 7.63 5.76 25.12
CA LYS A 8 7.59 7.23 25.22
C LYS A 8 8.22 7.73 26.52
N GLU A 9 7.95 7.08 27.65
CA GLU A 9 8.58 7.40 28.94
C GLU A 9 10.10 7.21 28.90
N ARG A 10 10.57 6.13 28.29
CA ARG A 10 12.01 5.83 28.19
C ARG A 10 12.78 6.83 27.34
N HIS A 11 12.18 7.35 26.27
CA HIS A 11 12.87 8.17 25.28
C HIS A 11 12.45 9.66 25.31
N GLY A 12 11.41 10.00 26.09
CA GLY A 12 10.89 11.35 26.24
C GLY A 12 10.51 11.99 24.90
N ASN A 13 10.73 13.30 24.80
CA ASN A 13 10.40 14.09 23.60
C ASN A 13 11.37 13.85 22.42
N LYS A 14 12.28 12.89 22.51
CA LYS A 14 13.24 12.58 21.43
C LYS A 14 12.65 11.66 20.36
N VAL A 15 11.50 11.07 20.62
CA VAL A 15 10.83 10.13 19.71
C VAL A 15 9.36 10.49 19.57
N GLU A 16 8.87 10.44 18.34
CA GLU A 16 7.46 10.51 18.03
C GLU A 16 7.04 9.16 17.45
N ILE A 17 5.98 8.58 18.03
CA ILE A 17 5.29 7.45 17.41
C ILE A 17 4.09 8.07 16.70
N SER A 18 4.11 8.01 15.37
CA SER A 18 3.07 8.59 14.49
C SER A 18 2.27 7.53 13.74
N LEU A 19 2.80 6.30 13.61
CA LEU A 19 2.16 5.20 12.90
C LEU A 19 2.36 3.87 13.62
N LEU A 20 1.34 3.00 13.57
CA LEU A 20 1.39 1.66 14.12
C LEU A 20 0.78 0.64 13.16
N GLU A 21 1.41 -0.53 13.03
CA GLU A 21 0.97 -1.62 12.16
C GLU A 21 0.56 -2.84 12.99
N PHE A 22 -0.56 -3.47 12.65
CA PHE A 22 -1.05 -4.66 13.35
C PHE A 22 -1.42 -5.78 12.38
N PRO A 23 -0.96 -7.02 12.59
CA PRO A 23 -1.50 -8.16 11.87
C PRO A 23 -2.95 -8.40 12.29
N LEU A 24 -3.87 -8.43 11.32
CA LEU A 24 -5.21 -8.93 11.58
C LEU A 24 -5.17 -10.45 11.76
N PRO A 25 -6.09 -11.02 12.56
CA PRO A 25 -6.30 -12.46 12.56
C PRO A 25 -6.74 -12.94 11.18
N ALA A 26 -6.29 -14.11 10.76
CA ALA A 26 -6.63 -14.70 9.45
C ALA A 26 -8.07 -15.27 9.38
N ILE A 27 -8.92 -14.93 10.34
CA ILE A 27 -10.32 -15.34 10.48
C ILE A 27 -11.23 -14.11 10.46
N SER A 28 -12.55 -14.32 10.43
CA SER A 28 -13.53 -13.22 10.39
C SER A 28 -13.27 -12.14 11.44
N LEU A 29 -13.09 -10.92 10.96
CA LEU A 29 -12.81 -9.74 11.76
C LEU A 29 -14.10 -9.23 12.41
N SER A 30 -14.10 -9.04 13.73
CA SER A 30 -15.25 -8.47 14.44
C SER A 30 -15.10 -6.95 14.62
N LEU A 31 -16.24 -6.24 14.61
CA LEU A 31 -16.28 -4.81 14.91
C LEU A 31 -15.73 -4.50 16.32
N ASP A 32 -15.95 -5.39 17.29
CA ASP A 32 -15.44 -5.19 18.66
C ASP A 32 -13.92 -5.25 18.73
N TYR A 33 -13.28 -6.03 17.85
CA TYR A 33 -11.82 -6.01 17.72
C TYR A 33 -11.33 -4.67 17.15
N LEU A 34 -11.98 -4.14 16.12
CA LEU A 34 -11.65 -2.83 15.54
C LEU A 34 -11.91 -1.66 16.49
N LYS A 35 -12.97 -1.73 17.29
CA LYS A 35 -13.24 -0.75 18.37
C LYS A 35 -12.11 -0.71 19.38
N LYS A 36 -11.59 -1.86 19.82
CA LYS A 36 -10.43 -1.93 20.72
C LYS A 36 -9.21 -1.26 20.11
N ILE A 37 -8.98 -1.49 18.81
CA ILE A 37 -7.91 -0.81 18.06
C ILE A 37 -8.14 0.71 18.06
N SER A 38 -9.34 1.18 17.75
CA SER A 38 -9.62 2.63 17.67
C SER A 38 -9.55 3.37 18.98
N THR A 39 -10.03 2.77 20.08
CA THR A 39 -9.87 3.34 21.42
C THR A 39 -8.39 3.56 21.75
N MET A 40 -7.51 2.65 21.33
CA MET A 40 -6.07 2.80 21.49
C MET A 40 -5.50 3.90 20.58
N ILE A 41 -6.04 4.08 19.38
CA ILE A 41 -5.59 5.11 18.42
C ILE A 41 -5.94 6.52 18.90
N SER A 42 -7.20 6.76 19.26
CA SER A 42 -7.69 8.11 19.56
C SER A 42 -6.95 8.75 20.75
N ASN A 43 -6.47 7.94 21.69
CA ASN A 43 -5.69 8.42 22.85
C ASN A 43 -4.27 8.88 22.50
N HIS A 44 -3.78 8.58 21.30
CA HIS A 44 -2.38 8.79 20.93
C HIS A 44 -2.17 9.48 19.58
N ASN A 45 -3.26 9.90 18.90
CA ASN A 45 -3.23 10.54 17.58
C ASN A 45 -2.39 9.76 16.54
N LEU A 46 -2.53 8.43 16.54
CA LEU A 46 -1.75 7.53 15.69
C LEU A 46 -2.47 7.25 14.36
N GLU A 47 -1.72 7.08 13.28
CA GLU A 47 -2.23 6.37 12.10
C GLU A 47 -2.08 4.86 12.32
N VAL A 48 -3.11 4.07 11.98
CA VAL A 48 -3.03 2.60 12.07
C VAL A 48 -3.31 1.95 10.73
N PHE A 49 -2.45 0.99 10.40
CA PHE A 49 -2.64 0.09 9.27
C PHE A 49 -2.75 -1.35 9.75
N CYS A 50 -3.86 -1.98 9.42
CA CYS A 50 -4.13 -3.38 9.72
C CYS A 50 -3.69 -4.27 8.55
N GLU A 51 -2.74 -5.15 8.78
CA GLU A 51 -2.22 -6.09 7.79
C GLU A 51 -3.21 -7.21 7.54
N PHE A 52 -3.56 -7.42 6.27
CA PHE A 52 -4.34 -8.56 5.82
C PHE A 52 -3.45 -9.80 5.73
N THR A 53 -3.66 -10.78 6.62
CA THR A 53 -2.76 -11.92 6.83
C THR A 53 -3.28 -13.25 6.27
N VAL A 54 -4.41 -13.24 5.54
CA VAL A 54 -4.95 -14.45 4.91
C VAL A 54 -3.94 -15.01 3.91
N GLN A 55 -3.65 -16.31 4.01
CA GLN A 55 -2.70 -17.00 3.14
C GLN A 55 -3.07 -16.82 1.67
N LEU A 56 -2.09 -16.46 0.84
CA LEU A 56 -2.30 -16.13 -0.57
C LEU A 56 -2.85 -17.30 -1.40
N SER A 57 -2.62 -18.54 -0.97
CA SER A 57 -3.14 -19.76 -1.60
C SER A 57 -4.58 -20.11 -1.18
N ASN A 58 -5.18 -19.37 -0.24
CA ASN A 58 -6.53 -19.63 0.22
C ASN A 58 -7.54 -19.37 -0.92
N LYS A 59 -8.40 -20.34 -1.22
CA LYS A 59 -9.41 -20.23 -2.28
C LYS A 59 -10.46 -19.16 -1.99
N ASP A 60 -10.71 -18.87 -0.72
CA ASP A 60 -11.65 -17.85 -0.26
C ASP A 60 -11.00 -16.47 -0.07
N TRP A 61 -9.74 -16.29 -0.50
CA TRP A 61 -8.96 -15.07 -0.25
C TRP A 61 -9.72 -13.80 -0.65
N SER A 62 -10.30 -13.75 -1.85
CA SER A 62 -11.04 -12.58 -2.33
C SER A 62 -12.34 -12.35 -1.54
N CYS A 63 -13.02 -13.42 -1.12
CA CYS A 63 -14.23 -13.33 -0.29
C CYS A 63 -13.88 -12.78 1.10
N LEU A 64 -12.86 -13.35 1.74
CA LEU A 64 -12.36 -12.91 3.05
C LEU A 64 -11.82 -11.48 3.01
N LEU A 65 -11.17 -11.09 1.91
CA LEU A 65 -10.75 -9.71 1.69
C LEU A 65 -11.97 -8.79 1.68
N SER A 66 -12.99 -9.08 0.86
CA SER A 66 -14.19 -8.24 0.78
C SER A 66 -14.86 -8.09 2.15
N GLN A 67 -15.07 -9.20 2.87
CA GLN A 67 -15.66 -9.19 4.22
C GLN A 67 -14.84 -8.35 5.20
N THR A 68 -13.51 -8.49 5.16
CA THR A 68 -12.60 -7.70 6.01
C THR A 68 -12.74 -6.21 5.71
N LEU A 69 -12.73 -5.84 4.43
CA LEU A 69 -12.85 -4.46 4.01
C LEU A 69 -14.23 -3.88 4.33
N ASP A 70 -15.30 -4.66 4.21
CA ASP A 70 -16.66 -4.24 4.62
C ASP A 70 -16.69 -3.92 6.11
N THR A 71 -16.16 -4.78 6.97
CA THR A 71 -16.08 -4.55 8.41
C THR A 71 -15.25 -3.31 8.75
N VAL A 72 -14.10 -3.10 8.08
CA VAL A 72 -13.27 -1.91 8.27
C VAL A 72 -13.98 -0.64 7.78
N ALA A 73 -14.70 -0.71 6.67
CA ALA A 73 -15.47 0.42 6.15
C ALA A 73 -16.60 0.82 7.10
N GLU A 74 -17.38 -0.14 7.62
CA GLU A 74 -18.44 0.13 8.60
C GLU A 74 -17.87 0.76 9.88
N HIS A 75 -16.72 0.28 10.34
CA HIS A 75 -16.02 0.87 11.47
C HIS A 75 -15.57 2.32 11.18
N ASN A 76 -14.94 2.56 10.03
CA ASN A 76 -14.42 3.88 9.66
C ASN A 76 -15.50 4.95 9.45
N LYS A 77 -16.77 4.56 9.21
CA LYS A 77 -17.89 5.51 9.18
C LYS A 77 -18.15 6.18 10.53
N LEU A 78 -17.82 5.50 11.63
CA LEU A 78 -18.19 5.92 13.00
C LEU A 78 -16.99 6.41 13.82
N HIS A 79 -15.77 6.24 13.32
CA HIS A 79 -14.56 6.45 14.11
C HIS A 79 -13.48 7.23 13.35
N TYR A 80 -12.81 8.14 14.04
CA TYR A 80 -11.68 8.92 13.53
C TYR A 80 -10.48 8.86 14.50
N PRO A 81 -9.23 8.76 14.00
CA PRO A 81 -8.84 8.61 12.59
C PRO A 81 -9.23 7.24 12.00
N PRO A 82 -9.36 7.13 10.66
CA PRO A 82 -9.74 5.86 10.03
C PRO A 82 -8.62 4.82 10.18
N ILE A 83 -9.02 3.56 10.27
CA ILE A 83 -8.12 2.43 10.16
C ILE A 83 -7.81 2.20 8.67
N GLY A 84 -6.54 2.18 8.33
CA GLY A 84 -6.05 1.79 7.02
C GLY A 84 -5.81 0.29 6.92
N MET A 85 -5.67 -0.20 5.69
CA MET A 85 -5.36 -1.60 5.39
C MET A 85 -3.97 -1.72 4.78
N LYS A 86 -3.25 -2.78 5.16
CA LYS A 86 -1.91 -3.07 4.67
C LYS A 86 -1.89 -4.42 3.97
N LEU A 87 -1.20 -4.49 2.84
CA LEU A 87 -0.87 -5.75 2.17
C LEU A 87 0.65 -5.91 2.07
N ARG A 88 1.14 -7.10 2.39
CA ARG A 88 2.53 -7.48 2.09
C ARG A 88 2.63 -7.92 0.63
N THR A 89 3.63 -7.42 -0.08
CA THR A 89 3.83 -7.66 -1.52
C THR A 89 5.02 -8.59 -1.79
N GLY A 90 5.60 -9.19 -0.76
CA GLY A 90 6.70 -10.15 -0.92
C GLY A 90 7.32 -10.62 0.39
N GLY A 91 8.32 -11.47 0.25
CA GLY A 91 9.08 -12.05 1.33
C GLY A 91 10.27 -12.85 0.82
N VAL A 92 10.70 -13.85 1.58
CA VAL A 92 11.90 -14.64 1.27
C VAL A 92 11.63 -15.86 0.37
N SER A 93 10.36 -16.19 0.14
CA SER A 93 9.94 -17.32 -0.69
C SER A 93 8.85 -16.91 -1.68
N ALA A 94 8.74 -17.65 -2.78
CA ALA A 94 7.83 -17.34 -3.89
C ALA A 94 6.36 -17.23 -3.47
N ASP A 95 5.93 -18.05 -2.51
CA ASP A 95 4.57 -18.10 -1.98
C ASP A 95 4.18 -16.89 -1.13
N MET A 96 5.13 -16.02 -0.79
CA MET A 96 4.89 -14.75 -0.07
C MET A 96 4.60 -13.57 -1.00
N PHE A 97 4.66 -13.77 -2.32
CA PHE A 97 4.38 -12.73 -3.31
C PHE A 97 2.94 -12.87 -3.81
N PRO A 98 2.03 -11.92 -3.50
CA PRO A 98 0.66 -11.96 -4.05
C PRO A 98 0.69 -11.87 -5.57
N SER A 99 -0.30 -12.46 -6.23
CA SER A 99 -0.50 -12.24 -7.66
C SER A 99 -0.86 -10.79 -7.97
N VAL A 100 -0.68 -10.35 -9.22
CA VAL A 100 -1.12 -9.01 -9.63
C VAL A 100 -2.64 -8.86 -9.51
N GLN A 101 -3.40 -9.95 -9.65
CA GLN A 101 -4.84 -10.01 -9.43
C GLN A 101 -5.18 -9.73 -7.96
N GLN A 102 -4.46 -10.36 -7.01
CA GLN A 102 -4.68 -10.13 -5.58
C GLN A 102 -4.36 -8.69 -5.17
N ILE A 103 -3.28 -8.11 -5.70
CA ILE A 103 -2.99 -6.69 -5.46
C ILE A 103 -4.07 -5.79 -6.07
N ALA A 104 -4.53 -6.08 -7.29
CA ALA A 104 -5.60 -5.32 -7.92
C ALA A 104 -6.90 -5.36 -7.11
N ASP A 105 -7.32 -6.56 -6.68
CA ASP A 105 -8.51 -6.76 -5.84
C ASP A 105 -8.40 -5.98 -4.52
N PHE A 106 -7.21 -5.94 -3.90
CA PHE A 106 -6.94 -5.14 -2.71
C PHE A 106 -7.03 -3.63 -2.96
N ILE A 107 -6.44 -3.13 -4.06
CA ILE A 107 -6.51 -1.71 -4.46
C ILE A 107 -7.96 -1.30 -4.69
N ILE A 108 -8.70 -2.06 -5.49
CA ILE A 108 -10.10 -1.78 -5.83
C ILE A 108 -10.98 -1.83 -4.59
N GLY A 109 -10.83 -2.88 -3.78
CA GLY A 109 -11.63 -3.05 -2.58
C GLY A 109 -11.46 -1.89 -1.59
N CYS A 110 -10.22 -1.42 -1.40
CA CYS A 110 -9.92 -0.27 -0.56
C CYS A 110 -10.43 1.04 -1.19
N ARG A 111 -10.25 1.23 -2.51
CA ARG A 111 -10.73 2.41 -3.24
C ARG A 111 -12.22 2.60 -3.06
N ASP A 112 -12.99 1.57 -3.38
CA ASP A 112 -14.44 1.62 -3.45
C ASP A 112 -15.05 1.88 -2.06
N ARG A 113 -14.32 1.49 -1.00
CA ARG A 113 -14.68 1.70 0.40
C ARG A 113 -14.00 2.89 1.06
N LYS A 114 -13.19 3.66 0.32
CA LYS A 114 -12.43 4.82 0.81
C LYS A 114 -11.52 4.48 2.01
N ILE A 115 -10.95 3.28 2.02
CA ILE A 115 -10.04 2.82 3.08
C ILE A 115 -8.61 3.20 2.72
N PRO A 116 -7.87 3.94 3.56
CA PRO A 116 -6.45 4.22 3.32
C PRO A 116 -5.67 2.92 3.19
N LEU A 117 -4.72 2.85 2.25
CA LEU A 117 -3.96 1.63 2.01
C LEU A 117 -2.44 1.82 2.04
N LYS A 118 -1.73 0.75 2.36
CA LYS A 118 -0.27 0.68 2.42
C LYS A 118 0.23 -0.64 1.87
N PHE A 119 1.35 -0.60 1.15
CA PHE A 119 2.07 -1.78 0.69
C PHE A 119 3.45 -1.87 1.34
N THR A 120 3.90 -3.09 1.62
CA THR A 120 5.16 -3.34 2.33
C THR A 120 5.79 -4.64 1.86
N ALA A 121 7.09 -4.79 2.08
CA ALA A 121 7.88 -6.00 1.79
C ALA A 121 7.94 -6.37 0.29
N GLY A 122 9.14 -6.66 -0.21
CA GLY A 122 9.33 -7.09 -1.60
C GLY A 122 9.33 -5.96 -2.65
N LEU A 123 9.24 -4.69 -2.24
CA LEU A 123 9.22 -3.52 -3.12
C LEU A 123 10.61 -2.87 -3.25
N HIS A 124 11.59 -3.66 -3.69
CA HIS A 124 13.00 -3.24 -3.83
C HIS A 124 13.27 -2.58 -5.19
N HIS A 125 12.60 -3.07 -6.23
CA HIS A 125 12.82 -2.65 -7.61
C HIS A 125 11.75 -1.67 -8.06
N PRO A 126 12.08 -0.71 -8.93
CA PRO A 126 11.10 0.23 -9.47
C PRO A 126 10.07 -0.45 -10.36
N ILE A 127 10.52 -1.37 -11.22
CA ILE A 127 9.70 -2.07 -12.20
C ILE A 127 9.65 -3.57 -11.87
N ARG A 128 8.50 -4.19 -12.15
CA ARG A 128 8.28 -5.63 -12.00
C ARG A 128 9.32 -6.43 -12.78
N MET A 129 9.91 -7.44 -12.15
CA MET A 129 10.92 -8.29 -12.79
C MET A 129 11.01 -9.67 -12.12
N TYR A 130 11.49 -10.67 -12.86
CA TYR A 130 11.84 -11.97 -12.29
C TYR A 130 13.14 -11.89 -11.49
N ARG A 131 13.18 -12.57 -10.35
CA ARG A 131 14.34 -12.63 -9.46
C ARG A 131 14.65 -14.07 -9.07
N ASP A 132 15.87 -14.49 -9.35
CA ASP A 132 16.32 -15.85 -9.09
C ASP A 132 16.40 -16.18 -7.61
N GLU A 133 16.63 -15.19 -6.75
CA GLU A 133 16.81 -15.35 -5.31
C GLU A 133 15.53 -15.82 -4.62
N VAL A 134 14.37 -15.41 -5.13
CA VAL A 134 13.04 -15.78 -4.62
C VAL A 134 12.27 -16.69 -5.58
N LYS A 135 12.87 -17.01 -6.74
CA LYS A 135 12.30 -17.84 -7.81
C LYS A 135 10.90 -17.41 -8.27
N THR A 136 10.64 -16.10 -8.28
CA THR A 136 9.36 -15.53 -8.71
C THR A 136 9.52 -14.11 -9.26
N LYS A 137 8.44 -13.54 -9.80
CA LYS A 137 8.39 -12.13 -10.21
C LYS A 137 8.12 -11.24 -8.99
N MET A 138 9.09 -10.38 -8.66
CA MET A 138 8.93 -9.34 -7.66
C MET A 138 8.14 -8.17 -8.24
N HIS A 139 7.31 -7.53 -7.42
CA HIS A 139 6.54 -6.35 -7.82
C HIS A 139 7.44 -5.11 -7.82
N GLY A 140 7.28 -4.27 -8.84
CA GLY A 140 7.92 -2.97 -8.85
C GLY A 140 7.20 -1.99 -7.93
N PHE A 141 7.92 -1.18 -7.17
CA PHE A 141 7.28 -0.15 -6.36
C PHE A 141 6.56 0.87 -7.26
N LEU A 142 7.10 1.24 -8.43
CA LEU A 142 6.39 2.13 -9.36
C LEU A 142 5.10 1.47 -9.87
N ASN A 143 5.13 0.19 -10.23
CA ASN A 143 3.93 -0.54 -10.62
C ASN A 143 2.82 -0.41 -9.57
N VAL A 144 3.14 -0.70 -8.30
CA VAL A 144 2.18 -0.68 -7.20
C VAL A 144 1.72 0.75 -6.87
N PHE A 145 2.63 1.73 -6.88
CA PHE A 145 2.31 3.14 -6.63
C PHE A 145 1.41 3.73 -7.70
N PHE A 146 1.75 3.52 -8.97
CA PHE A 146 0.99 4.05 -10.09
C PHE A 146 -0.38 3.39 -10.15
N ALA A 147 -0.45 2.06 -9.97
CA ALA A 147 -1.71 1.34 -9.90
C ALA A 147 -2.63 1.93 -8.81
N GLY A 148 -2.12 2.15 -7.59
CA GLY A 148 -2.89 2.73 -6.49
C GLY A 148 -3.36 4.18 -6.75
N ILE A 149 -2.46 5.04 -7.26
CA ILE A 149 -2.77 6.46 -7.51
C ILE A 149 -3.73 6.63 -8.68
N LEU A 150 -3.51 5.90 -9.78
CA LEU A 150 -4.32 5.95 -10.98
C LEU A 150 -5.69 5.30 -10.75
N ALA A 151 -5.76 4.20 -10.00
CA ALA A 151 -7.03 3.57 -9.63
C ALA A 151 -7.98 4.57 -8.97
N HIS A 152 -7.46 5.47 -8.14
CA HIS A 152 -8.21 6.54 -7.50
C HIS A 152 -8.52 7.71 -8.43
N SER A 153 -7.51 8.23 -9.11
CA SER A 153 -7.62 9.50 -9.84
C SER A 153 -8.37 9.34 -11.16
N CYS A 154 -8.16 8.21 -11.82
CA CYS A 154 -8.70 7.91 -13.14
C CYS A 154 -9.85 6.89 -13.09
N ASN A 155 -10.23 6.42 -11.90
CA ASN A 155 -11.23 5.37 -11.70
C ASN A 155 -10.97 4.13 -12.57
N LEU A 156 -9.71 3.68 -12.61
CA LEU A 156 -9.31 2.57 -13.48
C LEU A 156 -10.13 1.30 -13.22
N ASP A 157 -10.45 0.58 -14.29
CA ASP A 157 -11.02 -0.76 -14.16
C ASP A 157 -9.96 -1.77 -13.69
N ARG A 158 -10.44 -2.97 -13.38
CA ARG A 158 -9.60 -4.06 -12.85
C ARG A 158 -8.49 -4.47 -13.81
N GLU A 159 -8.81 -4.59 -15.09
CA GLU A 159 -7.85 -5.06 -16.10
C GLU A 159 -6.75 -4.03 -16.35
N THR A 160 -7.06 -2.73 -16.28
CA THR A 160 -6.08 -1.65 -16.38
C THR A 160 -5.18 -1.61 -15.16
N ILE A 161 -5.72 -1.84 -13.95
CA ILE A 161 -4.93 -1.96 -12.72
C ILE A 161 -3.97 -3.16 -12.82
N ILE A 162 -4.46 -4.33 -13.25
CA ILE A 162 -3.62 -5.52 -13.48
C ILE A 162 -2.54 -5.24 -14.53
N SER A 163 -2.88 -4.52 -15.60
CA SER A 163 -1.94 -4.15 -16.65
C SER A 163 -0.85 -3.21 -16.12
N THR A 164 -1.20 -2.23 -15.28
CA THR A 164 -0.24 -1.35 -14.60
C THR A 164 0.69 -2.14 -13.68
N LEU A 165 0.13 -3.07 -12.90
CA LEU A 165 0.87 -3.92 -11.95
C LEU A 165 1.81 -4.91 -12.63
N SER A 166 1.45 -5.39 -13.83
CA SER A 166 2.20 -6.40 -14.57
C SER A 166 3.17 -5.83 -15.61
N ASP A 167 3.20 -4.50 -15.80
CA ASP A 167 4.05 -3.85 -16.79
C ASP A 167 5.54 -3.94 -16.42
N GLU A 168 6.35 -4.47 -17.35
CA GLU A 168 7.79 -4.64 -17.19
C GLU A 168 8.59 -3.64 -18.05
N GLN A 169 7.91 -2.70 -18.71
CA GLN A 169 8.52 -1.69 -19.58
C GLN A 169 8.66 -0.35 -18.84
N PRO A 170 9.89 0.05 -18.43
CA PRO A 170 10.09 1.28 -17.66
C PRO A 170 9.58 2.53 -18.37
N LEU A 171 9.68 2.59 -19.70
CA LEU A 171 9.27 3.74 -20.52
C LEU A 171 7.75 4.01 -20.50
N ASN A 172 6.95 3.03 -20.05
CA ASN A 172 5.51 3.23 -19.87
C ASN A 172 5.20 4.06 -18.62
N PHE A 173 6.14 4.18 -17.68
CA PHE A 173 6.03 4.99 -16.47
C PHE A 173 6.78 6.30 -16.65
N PHE A 174 6.14 7.42 -16.35
CA PHE A 174 6.78 8.72 -16.47
C PHE A 174 6.39 9.67 -15.35
N PHE A 175 7.32 10.57 -15.04
CA PHE A 175 7.11 11.75 -14.21
C PHE A 175 7.53 12.98 -15.00
N ASP A 176 6.77 14.06 -14.82
CA ASP A 176 7.10 15.38 -15.36
C ASP A 176 6.62 16.47 -14.39
N ASP A 177 6.86 17.74 -14.73
CA ASP A 177 6.53 18.87 -13.85
C ASP A 177 5.06 18.97 -13.46
N ASN A 178 4.16 18.41 -14.28
CA ASN A 178 2.74 18.44 -14.06
C ASN A 178 2.22 17.22 -13.30
N GLY A 179 3.01 16.15 -13.13
CA GLY A 179 2.59 14.98 -12.37
C GLY A 179 3.25 13.66 -12.75
N LEU A 180 2.47 12.58 -12.63
CA LEU A 180 2.90 11.21 -12.96
C LEU A 180 1.90 10.54 -13.90
N GLY A 181 2.36 9.57 -14.67
CA GLY A 181 1.48 8.81 -15.55
C GLY A 181 2.02 7.46 -16.00
N TRP A 182 1.08 6.58 -16.35
CA TRP A 182 1.36 5.28 -16.94
C TRP A 182 0.61 5.19 -18.27
N LYS A 183 1.34 4.98 -19.37
CA LYS A 183 0.81 5.01 -20.75
C LYS A 183 -0.07 6.25 -21.00
N GLU A 184 -1.35 6.07 -21.31
CA GLU A 184 -2.30 7.14 -21.57
C GLU A 184 -2.86 7.80 -20.30
N TYR A 185 -2.68 7.21 -19.12
CA TYR A 185 -3.25 7.70 -17.88
C TYR A 185 -2.31 8.66 -17.16
N ARG A 186 -2.87 9.74 -16.61
CA ARG A 186 -2.09 10.79 -15.95
C ARG A 186 -2.81 11.37 -14.74
N VAL A 187 -2.03 11.72 -13.73
CA VAL A 187 -2.48 12.37 -12.50
C VAL A 187 -1.65 13.62 -12.26
N THR A 188 -2.32 14.73 -11.94
CA THR A 188 -1.64 15.99 -11.65
C THR A 188 -0.86 15.92 -10.35
N LYS A 189 0.20 16.70 -10.24
CA LYS A 189 1.04 16.83 -9.04
C LYS A 189 0.22 17.13 -7.78
N ASP A 190 -0.79 17.98 -7.90
CA ASP A 190 -1.64 18.33 -6.76
C ASP A 190 -2.54 17.17 -6.34
N LYS A 191 -3.08 16.42 -7.30
CA LYS A 191 -3.85 15.21 -6.99
C LYS A 191 -2.97 14.11 -6.39
N VAL A 192 -1.73 13.97 -6.84
CA VAL A 192 -0.73 13.07 -6.23
C VAL A 192 -0.47 13.47 -4.77
N LYS A 193 -0.26 14.77 -4.49
CA LYS A 193 -0.06 15.27 -3.12
C LYS A 193 -1.27 15.00 -2.23
N GLU A 194 -2.48 15.21 -2.75
CA GLU A 194 -3.73 14.93 -2.05
C GLU A 194 -3.83 13.44 -1.69
N LEU A 195 -3.68 12.55 -2.67
CA LEU A 195 -3.81 11.11 -2.47
C LEU A 195 -2.74 10.53 -1.53
N ARG A 196 -1.52 11.07 -1.56
CA ARG A 196 -0.48 10.68 -0.59
C ARG A 196 -0.80 11.11 0.84
N LYS A 197 -1.67 12.10 1.02
CA LYS A 197 -2.14 12.57 2.34
C LYS A 197 -3.44 11.92 2.81
N THR A 198 -4.16 11.19 1.97
CA THR A 198 -5.49 10.68 2.35
C THR A 198 -5.64 9.19 2.12
N PHE A 199 -4.92 8.64 1.14
CA PHE A 199 -5.21 7.32 0.62
C PHE A 199 -3.98 6.43 0.53
N LEU A 200 -2.91 6.86 -0.15
CA LEU A 200 -1.69 6.08 -0.35
C LEU A 200 -0.55 6.67 0.48
N ARG A 201 -0.56 6.43 1.78
CA ARG A 201 0.26 7.16 2.77
C ARG A 201 1.75 6.81 2.72
N SER A 202 2.09 5.54 2.53
CA SER A 202 3.48 5.09 2.56
C SER A 202 3.70 3.76 1.87
N TYR A 203 4.98 3.43 1.64
CA TYR A 203 5.48 2.08 1.43
C TYR A 203 6.68 1.86 2.34
N GLY A 204 6.96 0.59 2.65
CA GLY A 204 8.17 0.20 3.36
C GLY A 204 9.08 -0.61 2.45
N SER A 205 10.30 -0.11 2.22
CA SER A 205 11.44 -0.91 1.74
C SER A 205 12.40 -1.13 2.90
N CYS A 206 13.01 -2.31 2.97
CA CYS A 206 14.03 -2.63 3.97
C CYS A 206 15.39 -1.97 3.66
N SER A 207 15.51 -1.32 2.49
CA SER A 207 16.68 -0.56 2.05
C SER A 207 16.22 0.76 1.42
N PHE A 208 16.86 1.86 1.80
CA PHE A 208 16.60 3.18 1.19
C PHE A 208 17.42 3.38 -0.09
N ASP A 209 18.64 2.83 -0.13
CA ASP A 209 19.61 3.09 -1.19
C ASP A 209 19.29 2.32 -2.47
N GLU A 210 18.87 1.06 -2.37
CA GLU A 210 18.52 0.21 -3.52
C GLU A 210 17.38 0.82 -4.38
N PRO A 211 16.20 1.17 -3.83
CA PRO A 211 15.13 1.79 -4.63
C PRO A 211 15.53 3.11 -5.26
N ARG A 212 16.37 3.90 -4.58
CA ARG A 212 16.80 5.22 -5.05
C ARG A 212 17.79 5.11 -6.20
N ASN A 213 18.76 4.22 -6.09
CA ASN A 213 19.80 4.04 -7.11
C ASN A 213 19.20 3.49 -8.40
N GLU A 214 18.39 2.45 -8.32
CA GLU A 214 17.74 1.87 -9.50
C GLU A 214 16.79 2.87 -10.17
N LEU A 215 16.09 3.72 -9.40
CA LEU A 215 15.23 4.75 -9.99
C LEU A 215 16.01 5.83 -10.78
N ARG A 216 17.26 6.12 -10.39
CA ARG A 216 18.12 7.04 -11.15
C ARG A 216 18.59 6.44 -12.47
N GLU A 217 18.74 5.12 -12.53
CA GLU A 217 19.18 4.40 -13.73
C GLU A 217 18.07 4.27 -14.78
N LEU A 218 16.80 4.36 -14.38
CA LEU A 218 15.67 4.16 -15.27
C LEU A 218 15.36 5.31 -16.26
N ASN A 219 15.95 6.49 -16.12
CA ASN A 219 15.68 7.67 -16.97
C ASN A 219 14.18 8.00 -17.16
N ILE A 220 13.35 7.72 -16.16
CA ILE A 220 11.88 7.96 -16.17
C ILE A 220 11.49 9.42 -15.91
N PHE A 221 12.48 10.28 -15.64
CA PHE A 221 12.30 11.73 -15.57
C PHE A 221 12.33 12.28 -16.99
N ARG A 222 11.20 12.78 -17.48
CA ARG A 222 11.21 13.59 -18.69
C ARG A 222 11.66 14.98 -18.27
N GLU A 223 12.84 15.41 -18.69
CA GLU A 223 13.26 16.80 -18.53
C GLU A 223 12.16 17.69 -19.13
N GLY A 224 11.71 18.66 -18.34
CA GLY A 224 10.81 19.69 -18.84
C GLY A 224 11.46 20.34 -20.04
N VAL A 225 10.80 20.29 -21.20
CA VAL A 225 11.18 21.14 -22.33
C VAL A 225 10.97 22.57 -21.87
N HIS A 226 12.04 23.22 -21.42
CA HIS A 226 12.14 24.65 -21.29
C HIS A 226 12.43 25.27 -22.66
#